data_AF-A0A7Z9BMZ4-F1
#
_entry.id   AF-A0A7Z9BMZ4-F1
#
_cell.length_a   1.000
_cell.length_b   1.000
_cell.length_c   1.000
_cell.angle_alpha   90.00
_cell.angle_beta   90.00
_cell.angle_gamma   90.00
#
_symmetry.space_group_name_H-M   'P 1'
#
loop_
_entity.id
_entity.type
_entity.pdbx_description
1 polymer ?
#
loop_
_entity_poly.entity_id
_entity_poly.type
_entity_poly.pdbx_seq_one_letter_code
_entity_poly.pdbx_strand_id
1 'polypeptide(L)'
;MIKGKGNYCAVLIDLEKSELIAILEKRTQEEIKKVLMGWGREVLEKIEEVSIDLWKGYKSLVLEIMPNAQVVADRFHVMVQINQELDWQRKQERRKEENLLKTAKSESEKANSEKVLAGLKKSKYALLKNEKDLNEQQSRKLAEVKEVSPTLKSMQEFKEKIRQIFEEKNDWLGGLWQLGMWLDEAKKYFPKSQKTIIRWLDEIIAYFDHRTTSGVVEGINNKLKLIKRSAY
;
A
#
# COMPACT_ATOMS: atom_id res chain seq x y z
N MET A 1 -20.26 -17.63 8.83
CA MET A 1 -20.04 -16.29 9.41
C MET A 1 -20.05 -15.23 8.31
N ILE A 2 -20.74 -14.11 8.56
CA ILE A 2 -21.22 -13.13 7.59
C ILE A 2 -20.05 -12.34 6.94
N LYS A 3 -20.03 -12.28 5.60
CA LYS A 3 -19.20 -11.35 4.81
C LYS A 3 -19.46 -9.91 5.31
N GLY A 4 -18.44 -9.24 5.87
CA GLY A 4 -18.46 -7.79 6.06
C GLY A 4 -18.25 -7.26 7.49
N LYS A 5 -18.16 -8.10 8.52
CA LYS A 5 -17.68 -7.69 9.85
C LYS A 5 -16.40 -8.45 10.17
N GLY A 6 -15.25 -7.89 9.77
CA GLY A 6 -13.96 -8.49 10.07
C GLY A 6 -13.62 -8.33 11.56
N ASN A 7 -13.41 -9.43 12.27
CA ASN A 7 -12.68 -9.39 13.53
C ASN A 7 -11.24 -8.98 13.19
N TYR A 8 -10.91 -7.71 13.38
CA TYR A 8 -9.57 -7.16 13.16
C TYR A 8 -8.76 -7.32 14.43
N CYS A 9 -7.66 -8.06 14.34
CA CYS A 9 -6.67 -8.16 15.40
C CYS A 9 -5.58 -7.09 15.22
N ALA A 10 -5.00 -6.62 16.32
CA ALA A 10 -3.73 -5.89 16.29
C ALA A 10 -2.59 -6.87 16.52
N VAL A 11 -1.45 -6.65 15.87
CA VAL A 11 -0.26 -7.48 16.01
C VAL A 11 0.88 -6.55 16.42
N LEU A 12 1.48 -6.81 17.57
CA LEU A 12 2.62 -6.07 18.10
C LEU A 12 3.88 -6.90 17.86
N ILE A 13 4.88 -6.29 17.24
CA ILE A 13 6.12 -6.95 16.84
C ILE A 13 7.29 -6.09 17.30
N ASP A 14 8.32 -6.77 17.80
CA ASP A 14 9.64 -6.20 18.07
C ASP A 14 10.35 -6.00 16.72
N LEU A 15 10.64 -4.74 16.37
CA LEU A 15 11.25 -4.38 15.09
C LEU A 15 12.69 -4.86 14.98
N GLU A 16 13.45 -4.86 16.08
CA GLU A 16 14.86 -5.26 16.10
C GLU A 16 14.98 -6.78 16.03
N LYS A 17 14.25 -7.48 16.90
CA LYS A 17 14.33 -8.94 17.00
C LYS A 17 13.50 -9.65 15.96
N SER A 18 12.60 -8.93 15.29
CA SER A 18 11.66 -9.52 14.33
C SER A 18 10.74 -10.57 14.99
N GLU A 19 10.36 -10.33 16.25
CA GLU A 19 9.61 -11.27 17.09
C GLU A 19 8.19 -10.79 17.37
N LEU A 20 7.24 -11.72 17.38
CA LEU A 20 5.86 -11.45 17.78
C LEU A 20 5.79 -11.20 19.28
N ILE A 21 5.39 -10.00 19.69
CA ILE A 21 5.19 -9.66 21.10
C ILE A 21 3.78 -10.05 21.54
N ALA A 22 2.76 -9.65 20.77
CA ALA A 22 1.37 -9.91 21.13
C ALA A 22 0.43 -9.89 19.93
N ILE A 23 -0.67 -10.66 20.03
CA ILE A 23 -1.83 -10.57 19.13
C ILE A 23 -3.03 -10.16 19.98
N LEU A 24 -3.62 -9.01 19.66
CA LEU A 24 -4.78 -8.48 20.36
C LEU A 24 -6.04 -8.76 19.55
N GLU A 25 -7.11 -9.20 20.20
CA GLU A 25 -8.37 -9.53 19.54
C GLU A 25 -9.03 -8.33 18.86
N LYS A 26 -8.77 -7.12 19.37
CA LYS A 26 -9.29 -5.85 18.86
C LYS A 26 -8.16 -4.90 18.52
N ARG A 27 -8.39 -4.08 17.50
CA ARG A 27 -7.50 -2.98 17.09
C ARG A 27 -7.90 -1.61 17.63
N THR A 28 -8.77 -1.54 18.64
CA THR A 28 -9.22 -0.26 19.20
C THR A 28 -8.08 0.40 19.97
N GLN A 29 -8.06 1.73 20.03
CA GLN A 29 -7.06 2.46 20.78
C GLN A 29 -7.09 2.07 22.26
N GLU A 30 -8.28 1.86 22.85
CA GLU A 30 -8.37 1.50 24.27
C GLU A 30 -7.70 0.16 24.58
N GLU A 31 -7.91 -0.86 23.73
CA GLU A 31 -7.35 -2.20 23.96
C GLU A 31 -5.83 -2.19 23.82
N ILE A 32 -5.32 -1.54 22.77
CA ILE A 32 -3.88 -1.43 22.54
C ILE A 32 -3.23 -0.63 23.67
N LYS A 33 -3.83 0.49 24.07
CA LYS A 33 -3.35 1.32 25.18
C LYS A 33 -3.27 0.53 26.47
N LYS A 34 -4.31 -0.24 26.80
CA LYS A 34 -4.35 -1.07 28.02
C LYS A 34 -3.17 -2.04 28.07
N VAL A 35 -2.88 -2.71 26.94
CA VAL A 35 -1.77 -3.66 26.84
C VAL A 35 -0.42 -2.96 26.96
N LEU A 36 -0.21 -1.88 26.19
CA LEU A 36 1.06 -1.15 26.16
C LEU A 36 1.37 -0.49 27.50
N MET A 37 0.38 0.09 28.18
CA MET A 37 0.55 0.64 29.53
C MET A 37 0.93 -0.44 30.55
N GLY A 38 0.54 -1.69 30.33
CA GLY A 38 0.94 -2.83 31.15
C GLY A 38 2.42 -3.16 31.07
N TRP A 39 3.16 -2.69 30.05
CA TRP A 39 4.61 -2.87 29.96
C TRP A 39 5.39 -1.96 30.91
N GLY A 40 4.72 -0.96 31.49
CA GLY A 40 5.33 0.01 32.40
C GLY A 40 5.95 1.18 31.66
N ARG A 41 5.87 2.36 32.28
CA ARG A 41 6.32 3.62 31.69
C ARG A 41 7.81 3.62 31.35
N GLU A 42 8.63 2.98 32.18
CA GLU A 42 10.08 2.85 31.96
C GLU A 42 10.43 2.10 30.67
N VAL A 43 9.58 1.16 30.23
CA VAL A 43 9.76 0.46 28.96
C VAL A 43 9.31 1.35 27.81
N LEU A 44 8.14 1.99 27.94
CA LEU A 44 7.58 2.86 26.90
C LEU A 44 8.48 4.06 26.59
N GLU A 45 9.13 4.65 27.60
CA GLU A 45 10.04 5.78 27.43
C GLU A 45 11.35 5.42 26.73
N LYS A 46 11.70 4.13 26.67
CA LYS A 46 12.88 3.60 25.97
C LYS A 46 12.61 3.25 24.51
N ILE A 47 11.35 3.29 24.06
CA ILE A 47 11.02 3.01 22.67
C ILE A 47 11.42 4.23 21.83
N GLU A 48 12.34 4.01 20.89
CA GLU A 48 12.87 5.07 20.01
C GLU A 48 12.09 5.17 18.69
N GLU A 49 11.43 4.09 18.26
CA GLU A 49 10.70 4.05 17.01
C GLU A 49 9.44 3.18 17.11
N VAL A 50 8.35 3.63 16.49
CA VAL A 50 7.17 2.80 16.24
C VAL A 50 6.72 2.92 14.79
N SER A 51 6.76 1.79 14.09
CA SER A 51 6.17 1.68 12.76
C SER A 51 4.67 1.38 12.84
N ILE A 52 3.86 2.15 12.11
CA ILE A 52 2.40 2.04 12.14
C ILE A 52 1.77 2.03 10.74
N ASP A 53 0.63 1.37 10.60
CA ASP A 53 -0.29 1.58 9.49
C ASP A 53 -0.69 3.06 9.39
N LEU A 54 -1.17 3.49 8.21
CA LEU A 54 -1.70 4.83 7.94
C LEU A 54 -3.07 5.11 8.62
N TRP A 55 -3.16 4.84 9.93
CA TRP A 55 -4.33 5.08 10.76
C TRP A 55 -4.04 6.09 11.86
N LYS A 56 -4.78 7.21 11.85
CA LYS A 56 -4.61 8.31 12.80
C LYS A 56 -4.72 7.86 14.26
N GLY A 57 -5.51 6.81 14.53
CA GLY A 57 -5.67 6.27 15.88
C GLY A 57 -4.35 5.73 16.45
N TYR A 58 -3.54 5.02 15.66
CA TYR A 58 -2.23 4.57 16.12
C TYR A 58 -1.29 5.75 16.34
N LYS A 59 -1.22 6.71 15.40
CA LYS A 59 -0.40 7.92 15.54
C LYS A 59 -0.72 8.66 16.84
N SER A 60 -1.99 8.95 17.10
CA SER A 60 -2.41 9.65 18.31
C SER A 60 -2.09 8.86 19.57
N LEU A 61 -2.21 7.53 19.54
CA LEU A 61 -1.88 6.70 20.69
C LEU A 61 -0.38 6.72 20.99
N VAL A 62 0.48 6.51 19.98
CA VAL A 62 1.94 6.51 20.16
C VAL A 62 2.42 7.85 20.71
N LEU A 63 1.94 8.97 20.14
CA LEU A 63 2.30 10.31 20.65
C LEU A 63 1.83 10.56 22.09
N GLU A 64 0.78 9.87 22.54
CA GLU A 64 0.29 9.99 23.93
C GLU A 64 1.16 9.21 24.92
N ILE A 65 1.55 7.97 24.59
CA ILE A 65 2.15 7.04 25.57
C ILE A 65 3.64 6.77 25.37
N MET A 66 4.21 7.16 24.23
CA MET A 66 5.63 6.98 23.87
C MET A 66 6.18 8.30 23.30
N PRO A 67 6.37 9.34 24.14
CA PRO A 67 6.72 10.68 23.67
C PRO A 67 8.11 10.79 23.04
N ASN A 68 9.01 9.83 23.33
CA ASN A 68 10.36 9.77 22.78
C ASN A 68 10.43 9.01 21.44
N ALA A 69 9.36 8.32 21.05
CA ALA A 69 9.37 7.47 19.88
C ALA A 69 9.11 8.28 18.61
N GLN A 70 9.96 8.10 17.60
CA GLN A 70 9.66 8.53 16.24
C GLN A 70 8.57 7.65 15.64
N VAL A 71 7.48 8.26 15.19
CA VAL A 71 6.43 7.55 14.46
C VAL A 71 6.86 7.41 13.00
N VAL A 72 6.88 6.17 12.50
CA VAL A 72 7.24 5.85 11.12
C VAL A 72 6.05 5.22 10.41
N ALA A 73 5.70 5.73 9.22
CA ALA A 73 4.62 5.15 8.43
C ALA A 73 5.10 3.89 7.72
N ASP A 74 4.34 2.81 7.82
CA ASP A 74 4.63 1.60 7.07
C ASP A 74 4.41 1.84 5.56
N ARG A 75 5.52 1.85 4.81
CA ARG A 75 5.51 2.02 3.35
C ARG A 75 4.69 0.96 2.62
N PHE A 76 4.50 -0.24 3.18
CA PHE A 76 3.65 -1.26 2.59
C PHE A 76 2.22 -0.75 2.43
N HIS A 77 1.69 -0.06 3.44
CA HIS A 77 0.35 0.50 3.41
C HIS A 77 0.23 1.66 2.39
N VAL A 78 1.30 2.43 2.19
CA VAL A 78 1.39 3.41 1.08
C VAL A 78 1.28 2.70 -0.26
N MET A 79 2.07 1.64 -0.49
CA MET A 79 2.04 0.87 -1.74
C MET A 79 0.72 0.15 -1.98
N VAL A 80 0.09 -0.37 -0.92
CA VAL A 80 -1.26 -0.96 -0.99
C VAL A 80 -2.27 0.06 -1.50
N GLN A 81 -2.23 1.29 -0.97
CA GLN A 81 -3.16 2.34 -1.39
C GLN A 81 -2.96 2.73 -2.87
N ILE A 82 -1.71 2.88 -3.31
CA ILE A 82 -1.37 3.15 -4.71
C ILE A 82 -1.90 2.04 -5.63
N ASN A 83 -1.67 0.78 -5.25
CA ASN A 83 -2.16 -0.38 -5.99
C ASN A 83 -3.71 -0.43 -6.05
N GLN A 84 -4.39 -0.02 -4.99
CA GLN A 84 -5.85 0.05 -4.97
C GLN A 84 -6.38 1.12 -5.94
N GLU A 85 -5.75 2.28 -5.99
CA GLU A 85 -6.12 3.37 -6.90
C GLU A 85 -5.85 2.99 -8.37
N LEU A 86 -4.75 2.29 -8.64
CA LEU A 86 -4.45 1.72 -9.97
C LEU A 86 -5.47 0.65 -10.39
N ASP A 87 -5.81 -0.31 -9.51
CA ASP A 87 -6.84 -1.31 -9.82
C ASP A 87 -8.22 -0.68 -9.99
N TRP A 88 -8.50 0.40 -9.27
CA TRP A 88 -9.73 1.18 -9.45
C TRP A 88 -9.77 1.80 -10.85
N GLN A 89 -8.71 2.50 -11.29
CA GLN A 89 -8.65 3.09 -12.63
C GLN A 89 -8.80 2.03 -13.72
N ARG A 90 -8.09 0.89 -13.59
CA ARG A 90 -8.20 -0.25 -14.53
C ARG A 90 -9.65 -0.74 -14.67
N LYS A 91 -10.40 -0.79 -13.56
CA LYS A 91 -11.83 -1.16 -13.58
C LYS A 91 -12.70 -0.07 -14.23
N GLN A 92 -12.38 1.21 -14.02
CA GLN A 92 -13.11 2.30 -14.67
C GLN A 92 -12.92 2.28 -16.18
N GLU A 93 -11.68 2.16 -16.67
CA GLU A 93 -11.40 2.09 -18.10
C GLU A 93 -12.09 0.91 -18.76
N ARG A 94 -12.02 -0.27 -18.13
CA ARG A 94 -12.74 -1.44 -18.62
C ARG A 94 -14.25 -1.20 -18.72
N ARG A 95 -14.88 -0.62 -17.70
CA ARG A 95 -16.33 -0.31 -17.71
C ARG A 95 -16.69 0.72 -18.77
N LYS A 96 -15.84 1.74 -18.94
CA LYS A 96 -15.99 2.76 -19.98
C LYS A 96 -15.99 2.10 -21.36
N GLU A 97 -15.02 1.21 -21.61
CA GLU A 97 -14.89 0.52 -22.89
C GLU A 97 -16.02 -0.48 -23.15
N GLU A 98 -16.47 -1.21 -22.11
CA GLU A 98 -17.67 -2.06 -22.19
C GLU A 98 -18.93 -1.26 -22.58
N ASN A 99 -19.03 0.00 -22.16
CA ASN A 99 -20.13 0.88 -22.55
C ASN A 99 -19.97 1.41 -23.99
N LEU A 100 -18.75 1.83 -24.38
CA LEU A 100 -18.45 2.28 -25.73
C LEU A 100 -18.78 1.20 -26.77
N LEU A 101 -18.40 -0.06 -26.49
CA LEU A 101 -18.71 -1.20 -27.36
C LEU A 101 -20.23 -1.39 -27.56
N LYS A 102 -21.05 -1.18 -26.53
CA LYS A 102 -22.52 -1.29 -26.62
C LYS A 102 -23.15 -0.16 -27.44
N THR A 103 -22.55 1.03 -27.40
CA THR A 103 -23.07 2.22 -28.09
C THR A 103 -22.41 2.48 -29.45
N ALA A 104 -21.46 1.64 -29.85
CA ALA A 104 -20.69 1.80 -31.08
C ALA A 104 -21.60 1.76 -32.32
N LYS A 105 -21.42 2.73 -33.21
CA LYS A 105 -22.24 2.91 -34.43
C LYS A 105 -21.55 2.39 -35.68
N SER A 106 -20.23 2.16 -35.60
CA SER A 106 -19.43 1.63 -36.69
C SER A 106 -18.66 0.37 -36.30
N GLU A 107 -18.26 -0.42 -37.28
CA GLU A 107 -17.40 -1.59 -37.09
C GLU A 107 -16.00 -1.19 -36.55
N SER A 108 -15.49 -0.04 -36.98
CA SER A 108 -14.19 0.48 -36.50
C SER A 108 -14.22 0.80 -35.01
N GLU A 109 -15.29 1.43 -34.51
CA GLU A 109 -15.47 1.71 -33.07
C GLU A 109 -15.57 0.42 -32.25
N LYS A 110 -16.30 -0.58 -32.76
CA LYS A 110 -16.40 -1.90 -32.12
C LYS A 110 -15.04 -2.57 -32.03
N ALA A 111 -14.31 -2.66 -33.15
CA ALA A 111 -12.99 -3.28 -33.21
C ALA A 111 -11.99 -2.60 -32.25
N ASN A 112 -12.00 -1.26 -32.18
CA ASN A 112 -11.15 -0.54 -31.24
C ASN A 112 -11.49 -0.88 -29.78
N SER A 113 -12.79 -0.92 -29.44
CA SER A 113 -13.23 -1.24 -28.07
C SER A 113 -12.88 -2.67 -27.67
N GLU A 114 -13.04 -3.62 -28.59
CA GLU A 114 -12.66 -5.02 -28.39
C GLU A 114 -11.15 -5.18 -28.17
N LYS A 115 -10.32 -4.45 -28.94
CA LYS A 115 -8.87 -4.44 -28.77
C LYS A 115 -8.48 -3.98 -27.36
N VAL A 116 -9.05 -2.87 -26.90
CA VAL A 116 -8.76 -2.34 -25.55
C VAL A 116 -9.22 -3.32 -24.47
N LEU A 117 -10.44 -3.86 -24.58
CA LEU A 117 -10.96 -4.85 -23.63
C LEU A 117 -10.12 -6.13 -23.57
N ALA A 118 -9.61 -6.60 -24.71
CA ALA A 118 -8.72 -7.75 -24.78
C ALA A 118 -7.41 -7.50 -24.00
N GLY A 119 -6.80 -6.33 -24.17
CA GLY A 119 -5.60 -5.94 -23.42
C GLY A 119 -5.84 -5.83 -21.91
N LEU A 120 -6.99 -5.29 -21.49
CA LEU A 120 -7.36 -5.16 -20.07
C LEU A 120 -7.85 -6.48 -19.43
N LYS A 121 -8.10 -7.52 -20.22
CA LYS A 121 -8.57 -8.82 -19.73
C LYS A 121 -7.44 -9.55 -19.01
N LYS A 122 -7.74 -10.05 -17.80
CA LYS A 122 -6.78 -10.78 -16.93
C LYS A 122 -5.49 -9.98 -16.63
N SER A 123 -5.51 -8.65 -16.73
CA SER A 123 -4.31 -7.82 -16.55
C SER A 123 -3.99 -7.42 -15.10
N LYS A 124 -4.88 -7.69 -14.13
CA LYS A 124 -4.75 -7.22 -12.74
C LYS A 124 -3.36 -7.50 -12.15
N TYR A 125 -2.90 -8.75 -12.19
CA TYR A 125 -1.63 -9.12 -11.56
C TYR A 125 -0.42 -8.60 -12.34
N ALA A 126 -0.50 -8.56 -13.67
CA ALA A 126 0.54 -7.96 -14.51
C ALA A 126 0.74 -6.47 -14.22
N LEU A 127 -0.34 -5.77 -13.89
CA LEU A 127 -0.32 -4.34 -13.61
C LEU A 127 0.10 -3.99 -12.17
N LEU A 128 -0.33 -4.80 -11.18
CA LEU A 128 -0.14 -4.49 -9.77
C LEU A 128 1.12 -5.10 -9.14
N LYS A 129 1.64 -6.21 -9.68
CA LYS A 129 2.88 -6.80 -9.17
C LYS A 129 4.06 -5.89 -9.53
N ASN A 130 5.13 -5.93 -8.74
CA ASN A 130 6.34 -5.16 -9.07
C ASN A 130 6.93 -5.68 -10.37
N GLU A 131 7.45 -4.78 -11.22
CA GLU A 131 7.98 -5.18 -12.53
C GLU A 131 9.09 -6.23 -12.41
N LYS A 132 9.98 -6.05 -11.42
CA LYS A 132 11.08 -7.00 -11.14
C LYS A 132 10.61 -8.41 -10.79
N ASP A 133 9.36 -8.58 -10.36
CA ASP A 133 8.81 -9.86 -9.94
C ASP A 133 7.88 -10.49 -11.00
N LEU A 134 7.70 -9.86 -12.17
CA LEU A 134 6.82 -10.38 -13.21
C LEU A 134 7.43 -11.61 -13.89
N ASN A 135 6.59 -12.63 -14.13
CA ASN A 135 6.97 -13.70 -15.04
C ASN A 135 6.77 -13.26 -16.51
N GLU A 136 7.31 -14.03 -17.45
CA GLU A 136 7.28 -13.69 -18.89
C GLU A 136 5.86 -13.44 -19.43
N GLN A 137 4.87 -14.24 -19.00
CA GLN A 137 3.48 -14.05 -19.40
C GLN A 137 2.90 -12.75 -18.85
N GLN A 138 3.22 -12.40 -17.61
CA GLN A 138 2.79 -11.16 -16.98
C GLN A 138 3.47 -9.95 -17.62
N SER A 139 4.75 -10.03 -17.97
CA SER A 139 5.47 -8.96 -18.68
C SER A 139 4.87 -8.69 -20.06
N ARG A 140 4.57 -9.75 -20.83
CA ARG A 140 3.84 -9.62 -22.10
C ARG A 140 2.47 -8.95 -21.90
N LYS A 141 1.72 -9.40 -20.89
CA LYS A 141 0.40 -8.82 -20.58
C LYS A 141 0.51 -7.35 -20.14
N LEU A 142 1.55 -6.97 -19.40
CA LEU A 142 1.79 -5.58 -19.04
C LEU A 142 2.07 -4.72 -20.28
N ALA A 143 2.87 -5.23 -21.23
CA ALA A 143 3.13 -4.54 -22.49
C ALA A 143 1.84 -4.29 -23.29
N GLU A 144 0.96 -5.30 -23.39
CA GLU A 144 -0.36 -5.14 -24.03
C GLU A 144 -1.21 -4.05 -23.35
N VAL A 145 -1.24 -4.02 -22.02
CA VAL A 145 -1.96 -2.97 -21.27
C VAL A 145 -1.39 -1.58 -21.57
N LYS A 146 -0.05 -1.47 -21.61
CA LYS A 146 0.63 -0.20 -21.91
C LYS A 146 0.36 0.28 -23.34
N GLU A 147 0.13 -0.64 -24.28
CA GLU A 147 -0.23 -0.33 -25.66
C GLU A 147 -1.67 0.21 -25.75
N VAL A 148 -2.62 -0.43 -25.08
CA VAL A 148 -4.05 -0.07 -25.21
C VAL A 148 -4.49 1.06 -24.28
N SER A 149 -3.73 1.36 -23.22
CA SER A 149 -4.05 2.42 -22.26
C SER A 149 -2.82 3.24 -21.86
N PRO A 150 -2.65 4.44 -22.44
CA PRO A 150 -1.63 5.40 -22.02
C PRO A 150 -1.77 5.83 -20.54
N THR A 151 -3.00 5.89 -20.02
CA THR A 151 -3.26 6.26 -18.62
C THR A 151 -2.75 5.19 -17.67
N LEU A 152 -3.09 3.91 -17.90
CA LEU A 152 -2.59 2.82 -17.06
C LEU A 152 -1.08 2.62 -17.21
N LYS A 153 -0.53 2.88 -18.39
CA LYS A 153 0.93 2.95 -18.59
C LYS A 153 1.57 3.95 -17.63
N SER A 154 1.15 5.22 -17.68
CA SER A 154 1.71 6.25 -16.80
C SER A 154 1.51 5.90 -15.33
N MET A 155 0.31 5.48 -14.92
CA MET A 155 0.08 5.10 -13.53
C MET A 155 0.99 3.97 -13.06
N GLN A 156 1.24 2.98 -13.91
CA GLN A 156 2.11 1.87 -13.57
C GLN A 156 3.58 2.32 -13.49
N GLU A 157 4.04 3.21 -14.37
CA GLU A 157 5.38 3.82 -14.28
C GLU A 157 5.53 4.63 -12.98
N PHE A 158 4.51 5.42 -12.60
CA PHE A 158 4.52 6.16 -11.33
C PHE A 158 4.55 5.25 -10.10
N LYS A 159 3.82 4.12 -10.13
CA LYS A 159 3.87 3.09 -9.09
C LYS A 159 5.30 2.54 -8.94
N GLU A 160 6.00 2.27 -10.04
CA GLU A 160 7.38 1.77 -9.97
C GLU A 160 8.36 2.84 -9.50
N LYS A 161 8.19 4.10 -9.94
CA LYS A 161 9.00 5.24 -9.47
C LYS A 161 8.96 5.40 -7.95
N ILE A 162 7.77 5.43 -7.34
CA ILE A 162 7.67 5.56 -5.87
C ILE A 162 8.18 4.32 -5.13
N ARG A 163 8.03 3.12 -5.70
CA ARG A 163 8.65 1.92 -5.16
C ARG A 163 10.17 2.06 -5.14
N GLN A 164 10.78 2.53 -6.23
CA GLN A 164 12.22 2.79 -6.31
C GLN A 164 12.66 3.82 -5.28
N ILE A 165 11.92 4.93 -5.10
CA ILE A 165 12.20 5.92 -4.06
C ILE A 165 12.28 5.25 -2.68
N PHE A 166 11.29 4.42 -2.34
CA PHE A 166 11.29 3.68 -1.07
C PHE A 166 12.39 2.62 -0.96
N GLU A 167 12.89 2.07 -2.06
CA GLU A 167 13.94 1.05 -2.04
C GLU A 167 15.34 1.68 -1.98
N GLU A 168 15.58 2.78 -2.68
CA GLU A 168 16.91 3.32 -2.96
C GLU A 168 17.35 4.45 -2.02
N LYS A 169 16.40 5.21 -1.43
CA LYS A 169 16.72 6.36 -0.57
C LYS A 169 16.94 5.94 0.87
N ASN A 170 18.00 6.46 1.48
CA ASN A 170 18.44 6.11 2.84
C ASN A 170 18.62 7.34 3.74
N ASP A 171 18.04 8.47 3.35
CA ASP A 171 18.06 9.71 4.11
C ASP A 171 16.77 10.51 3.85
N TRP A 172 16.25 11.18 4.88
CA TRP A 172 14.98 11.90 4.79
C TRP A 172 15.00 13.04 3.77
N LEU A 173 16.14 13.72 3.58
CA LEU A 173 16.22 14.88 2.67
C LEU A 173 16.12 14.44 1.21
N GLY A 174 16.90 13.44 0.82
CA GLY A 174 16.85 12.82 -0.50
C GLY A 174 15.52 12.12 -0.77
N GLY A 175 14.95 11.48 0.27
CA GLY A 175 13.61 10.91 0.23
C GLY A 175 12.52 11.97 0.00
N LEU A 176 12.55 13.06 0.77
CA LEU A 176 11.63 14.19 0.65
C LEU A 176 11.71 14.84 -0.73
N TRP A 177 12.92 15.08 -1.24
CA TRP A 177 13.12 15.68 -2.56
C TRP A 177 12.46 14.84 -3.66
N GLN A 178 12.75 13.54 -3.69
CA GLN A 178 12.23 12.64 -4.71
C GLN A 178 10.72 12.40 -4.55
N LEU A 179 10.22 12.29 -3.33
CA LEU A 179 8.78 12.25 -3.07
C LEU A 179 8.09 13.54 -3.51
N GLY A 180 8.70 14.69 -3.29
CA GLY A 180 8.16 15.98 -3.74
C GLY A 180 7.98 16.03 -5.26
N MET A 181 9.00 15.62 -6.01
CA MET A 181 8.91 15.49 -7.46
C MET A 181 7.81 14.50 -7.88
N TRP A 182 7.74 13.34 -7.22
CA TRP A 182 6.70 12.36 -7.49
C TRP A 182 5.30 12.91 -7.21
N LEU A 183 5.09 13.63 -6.11
CA LEU A 183 3.79 14.15 -5.66
C LEU A 183 3.21 15.20 -6.62
N ASP A 184 4.06 16.02 -7.22
CA ASP A 184 3.65 17.05 -8.19
C ASP A 184 3.01 16.40 -9.42
N GLU A 185 3.72 15.46 -10.03
CA GLU A 185 3.24 14.74 -11.22
C GLU A 185 2.11 13.74 -10.89
N ALA A 186 2.18 13.10 -9.71
CA ALA A 186 1.24 12.06 -9.31
C ALA A 186 -0.18 12.58 -9.08
N LYS A 187 -0.39 13.87 -8.83
CA LYS A 187 -1.74 14.44 -8.60
C LYS A 187 -2.72 14.10 -9.73
N LYS A 188 -2.23 14.04 -10.98
CA LYS A 188 -3.04 13.69 -12.16
C LYS A 188 -3.50 12.24 -12.16
N TYR A 189 -2.68 11.34 -11.63
CA TYR A 189 -2.81 9.89 -11.77
C TYR A 189 -3.30 9.21 -10.48
N PHE A 190 -2.84 9.69 -9.33
CA PHE A 190 -3.07 9.16 -8.00
C PHE A 190 -3.56 10.23 -7.01
N PRO A 191 -4.64 10.99 -7.30
CA PRO A 191 -5.09 12.08 -6.45
C PRO A 191 -5.44 11.66 -5.01
N LYS A 192 -5.86 10.40 -4.77
CA LYS A 192 -6.18 9.93 -3.41
C LYS A 192 -4.92 9.54 -2.64
N SER A 193 -4.01 8.82 -3.29
CA SER A 193 -2.73 8.42 -2.70
C SER A 193 -1.86 9.65 -2.43
N GLN A 194 -1.80 10.59 -3.37
CA GLN A 194 -1.10 11.87 -3.23
C GLN A 194 -1.56 12.64 -1.99
N LYS A 195 -2.87 12.81 -1.80
CA LYS A 195 -3.42 13.47 -0.59
C LYS A 195 -3.09 12.73 0.70
N THR A 196 -2.97 11.41 0.64
CA THR A 196 -2.66 10.60 1.81
C THR A 196 -1.19 10.68 2.15
N ILE A 197 -0.30 10.63 1.16
CA ILE A 197 1.13 10.81 1.36
C ILE A 197 1.41 12.20 1.93
N ILE A 198 0.78 13.26 1.42
CA ILE A 198 0.92 14.62 2.00
C ILE A 198 0.49 14.65 3.48
N ARG A 199 -0.61 13.98 3.83
CA ARG A 199 -1.11 13.96 5.21
C ARG A 199 -0.15 13.25 6.19
N TRP A 200 0.61 12.28 5.68
CA TRP A 200 1.51 11.44 6.45
C TRP A 200 2.97 11.72 6.10
N LEU A 201 3.26 12.92 5.55
CA LEU A 201 4.56 13.20 4.95
C LEU A 201 5.68 13.02 5.96
N ASP A 202 5.52 13.56 7.17
CA ASP A 202 6.50 13.48 8.26
C ASP A 202 6.82 12.03 8.63
N GLU A 203 5.78 11.20 8.82
CA GLU A 203 5.97 9.78 9.15
C GLU A 203 6.54 8.96 7.99
N ILE A 204 6.23 9.35 6.74
CA ILE A 204 6.73 8.70 5.54
C ILE A 204 8.20 9.05 5.30
N ILE A 205 8.62 10.31 5.55
CA ILE A 205 10.02 10.67 5.37
C ILE A 205 10.91 10.10 6.49
N ALA A 206 10.37 9.91 7.69
CA ALA A 206 11.07 9.24 8.79
C ALA A 206 11.47 7.80 8.42
N TYR A 207 10.72 7.11 7.54
CA TYR A 207 11.12 5.80 7.04
C TYR A 207 12.49 5.83 6.34
N PHE A 208 12.89 6.92 5.69
CA PHE A 208 14.15 6.93 4.95
C PHE A 208 15.38 6.91 5.86
N ASP A 209 15.28 7.48 7.06
CA ASP A 209 16.37 7.45 8.05
C ASP A 209 16.39 6.10 8.80
N HIS A 210 15.22 5.60 9.19
CA HIS A 210 15.09 4.38 10.00
C HIS A 210 15.17 3.08 9.19
N ARG A 211 14.70 3.11 7.94
CA ARG A 211 14.64 1.97 7.01
C ARG A 211 13.86 0.77 7.53
N THR A 212 12.95 0.99 8.46
CA THR A 212 12.17 -0.05 9.11
C THR A 212 11.32 -0.84 8.14
N THR A 213 11.51 -2.17 8.15
CA THR A 213 10.80 -3.06 7.23
C THR A 213 9.72 -3.86 7.94
N SER A 214 8.49 -3.79 7.44
CA SER A 214 7.39 -4.65 7.88
C SER A 214 7.43 -6.05 7.25
N GLY A 215 8.54 -6.50 6.66
CA GLY A 215 8.62 -7.79 5.98
C GLY A 215 8.30 -8.97 6.91
N VAL A 216 8.75 -8.87 8.16
CA VAL A 216 8.47 -9.83 9.23
C VAL A 216 7.01 -9.76 9.65
N VAL A 217 6.47 -8.56 9.83
CA VAL A 217 5.06 -8.30 10.12
C VAL A 217 4.17 -8.93 9.05
N GLU A 218 4.53 -8.80 7.77
CA GLU A 218 3.80 -9.41 6.66
C GLU A 218 3.91 -10.94 6.68
N GLY A 219 5.10 -11.49 6.94
CA GLY A 219 5.32 -12.92 7.09
C GLY A 219 4.46 -13.54 8.19
N ILE A 220 4.42 -12.90 9.36
CA ILE A 220 3.58 -13.29 10.50
C ILE A 220 2.10 -13.15 10.13
N ASN A 221 1.69 -12.02 9.56
CA ASN A 221 0.31 -11.81 9.13
C ASN A 221 -0.17 -12.83 8.09
N ASN A 222 0.70 -13.21 7.14
CA ASN A 222 0.38 -14.21 6.13
C ASN A 222 0.28 -15.61 6.74
N LYS A 223 1.16 -15.98 7.67
CA LYS A 223 1.05 -17.23 8.45
C LYS A 223 -0.25 -17.28 9.26
N LEU A 224 -0.60 -16.21 9.98
CA LEU A 224 -1.86 -16.11 10.73
C LEU A 224 -3.08 -16.27 9.81
N LYS A 225 -3.06 -15.64 8.62
CA LYS A 225 -4.12 -15.81 7.61
C LYS A 225 -4.17 -17.23 7.03
N LEU A 226 -3.06 -17.96 6.96
CA LEU A 226 -3.02 -19.36 6.49
C LEU A 226 -3.57 -20.31 7.55
N ILE A 227 -3.15 -20.17 8.81
CA ILE A 227 -3.67 -20.95 9.94
C ILE A 227 -5.18 -20.74 10.06
N LYS A 228 -5.64 -19.49 10.04
CA LYS A 228 -7.08 -19.17 10.05
C LYS A 228 -7.84 -19.79 8.87
N ARG A 229 -7.21 -20.00 7.71
CA ARG A 229 -7.86 -20.66 6.56
C ARG A 229 -7.85 -22.18 6.65
N SER A 230 -6.88 -22.76 7.35
CA SER A 230 -6.71 -24.21 7.49
C SER A 230 -7.46 -24.79 8.69
N ALA A 231 -7.86 -23.95 9.64
CA ALA A 231 -8.67 -24.30 10.81
C ALA A 231 -10.19 -24.28 10.55
N TYR A 232 -10.63 -24.01 9.31
CA TYR A 232 -12.01 -24.17 8.83
C TYR A 232 -12.03 -25.25 7.74
#